data_AF-A0A8H5HN91-F1
#
_entry.id   AF-A0A8H5HN91-F1
#
_cell.length_a   1.000
_cell.length_b   1.000
_cell.length_c   1.000
_cell.angle_alpha   90.00
_cell.angle_beta   90.00
_cell.angle_gamma   90.00
#
_symmetry.space_group_name_H-M   'P 1'
#
loop_
_entity.id
_entity.type
_entity.pdbx_description
1 polymer ?
#
loop_
_entity_poly.entity_id
_entity_poly.type
_entity_poly.pdbx_seq_one_letter_code
_entity_poly.pdbx_strand_id
1 'polypeptide(L)'
;MSQATLPDHSSTKMSSPSHPRVAPFSASFFDSNMKVARGIYLKILIGGCFALIVVMFTVFSIFWGALWKTPAHKLKGWVVDFDQSSVGNAMVQALLESSSSASSHIEWTSVPSSNFLGGPSEVANDVVEQRTWIAVVVHGNATSNLQAAVSSADASYNGTSAITVYGNQARSENGYNALLAPTVQSALLAATARFAQTFAKQLASSSSSNLTNLLSNAPQVVTQPISFTIDNLRPFNIPVATALTYVGLIYTLILTFFIVNIGVAARQMSGLESILQQPLSSDFV
;
A
#
# COMPACT_ATOMS: atom_id res chain seq x y z
N MET A 1 67.53 -51.02 -38.90
CA MET A 1 66.36 -51.92 -38.70
C MET A 1 65.89 -51.68 -37.27
N SER A 2 64.70 -51.18 -36.96
CA SER A 2 63.42 -51.23 -37.65
C SER A 2 62.62 -49.96 -37.31
N GLN A 3 62.01 -49.33 -38.31
CA GLN A 3 61.01 -48.29 -38.14
C GLN A 3 59.72 -48.94 -37.59
N ALA A 4 59.15 -48.37 -36.55
CA ALA A 4 57.79 -48.68 -36.10
C ALA A 4 56.87 -47.54 -36.59
N THR A 5 56.13 -47.82 -37.65
CA THR A 5 55.15 -46.94 -38.27
C THR A 5 53.88 -46.89 -37.40
N LEU A 6 53.53 -45.71 -36.88
CA LEU A 6 52.26 -45.47 -36.20
C LEU A 6 51.16 -45.18 -37.24
N PRO A 7 49.92 -45.66 -37.03
CA PRO A 7 48.83 -45.51 -37.99
C PRO A 7 48.30 -44.07 -38.04
N ASP A 8 47.99 -43.65 -39.26
CA ASP A 8 47.45 -42.35 -39.64
C ASP A 8 46.02 -42.18 -39.08
N HIS A 9 45.87 -41.34 -38.05
CA HIS A 9 44.55 -40.92 -37.57
C HIS A 9 43.97 -39.91 -38.57
N SER A 10 43.23 -40.43 -39.54
CA SER A 10 42.34 -39.67 -40.41
C SER A 10 41.47 -38.74 -39.57
N SER A 11 41.77 -37.45 -39.62
CA SER A 11 40.96 -36.39 -39.01
C SER A 11 39.58 -36.38 -39.68
N THR A 12 38.60 -36.95 -39.00
CA THR A 12 37.19 -36.78 -39.33
C THR A 12 36.86 -35.29 -39.18
N LYS A 13 36.93 -34.56 -40.29
CA LYS A 13 36.48 -33.17 -40.41
C LYS A 13 35.01 -33.13 -40.02
N MET A 14 34.73 -32.72 -38.79
CA MET A 14 33.39 -32.43 -38.31
C MET A 14 32.88 -31.23 -39.10
N SER A 15 31.98 -31.47 -40.06
CA SER A 15 31.36 -30.43 -40.88
C SER A 15 30.52 -29.53 -40.00
N SER A 16 31.08 -28.39 -39.61
CA SER A 16 30.33 -27.27 -39.06
C SER A 16 29.23 -26.89 -40.05
N PRO A 17 27.97 -26.67 -39.61
CA PRO A 17 26.89 -26.29 -40.51
C PRO A 17 27.27 -25.00 -41.23
N SER A 18 27.40 -25.07 -42.55
CA SER A 18 27.78 -23.95 -43.39
C SER A 18 26.65 -22.92 -43.42
N HIS A 19 26.77 -21.87 -42.60
CA HIS A 19 25.95 -20.67 -42.78
C HIS A 19 26.30 -20.03 -44.14
N PRO A 20 25.31 -19.64 -44.97
CA PRO A 20 25.57 -18.90 -46.20
C PRO A 20 26.41 -17.65 -45.88
N ARG A 21 27.52 -17.46 -46.60
CA ARG A 21 28.45 -16.35 -46.37
C ARG A 21 27.87 -15.06 -46.95
N VAL A 22 26.91 -14.47 -46.25
CA VAL A 22 26.37 -13.14 -46.57
C VAL A 22 27.42 -12.09 -46.21
N ALA A 23 27.62 -11.09 -47.07
CA ALA A 23 28.55 -10.01 -46.77
C ALA A 23 28.06 -9.23 -45.53
N PRO A 24 28.97 -8.75 -44.67
CA PRO A 24 28.57 -8.01 -43.48
C PRO A 24 27.84 -6.71 -43.87
N PHE A 25 26.79 -6.38 -43.12
CA PHE A 25 25.97 -5.17 -43.28
C PHE A 25 25.36 -4.95 -44.67
N SER A 26 25.10 -6.01 -45.44
CA SER A 26 24.69 -5.89 -46.84
C SER A 26 23.26 -6.32 -47.13
N ALA A 27 22.54 -6.90 -46.16
CA ALA A 27 21.23 -7.52 -46.40
C ALA A 27 20.10 -6.82 -45.64
N SER A 28 18.93 -6.80 -46.25
CA SER A 28 17.68 -6.35 -45.65
C SER A 28 17.00 -7.47 -44.87
N PHE A 29 16.28 -7.13 -43.80
CA PHE A 29 15.67 -8.10 -42.89
C PHE A 29 14.76 -9.14 -43.58
N PHE A 30 14.13 -8.77 -44.69
CA PHE A 30 13.21 -9.62 -45.44
C PHE A 30 13.87 -10.44 -46.56
N ASP A 31 15.18 -10.32 -46.76
CA ASP A 31 15.87 -11.04 -47.83
C ASP A 31 15.77 -12.56 -47.65
N SER A 32 15.67 -13.27 -48.78
CA SER A 32 15.57 -14.74 -48.79
C SER A 32 16.81 -15.40 -48.17
N ASN A 33 17.98 -14.76 -48.28
CA ASN A 33 19.24 -15.23 -47.70
C ASN A 33 19.26 -15.14 -46.16
N MET A 34 18.35 -14.37 -45.56
CA MET A 34 18.24 -14.19 -44.11
C MET A 34 17.21 -15.11 -43.45
N LYS A 35 16.58 -16.04 -44.19
CA LYS A 35 15.53 -16.93 -43.67
C LYS A 35 15.97 -17.71 -42.42
N VAL A 36 17.20 -18.25 -42.42
CA VAL A 36 17.73 -19.03 -41.30
C VAL A 36 18.00 -18.15 -40.08
N ALA A 37 18.68 -17.02 -40.27
CA ALA A 37 18.95 -16.05 -39.19
C ALA A 37 17.65 -15.50 -38.58
N ARG A 38 16.67 -15.13 -39.42
CA ARG A 38 15.34 -14.68 -38.99
C ARG A 38 14.58 -15.76 -38.23
N GLY A 39 14.67 -17.01 -38.67
CA GLY A 39 14.08 -18.16 -37.98
C GLY A 39 14.68 -18.36 -36.58
N ILE A 40 16.01 -18.27 -36.44
CA ILE A 40 16.70 -18.35 -35.14
C ILE A 40 16.28 -17.19 -34.24
N TYR A 41 16.30 -15.96 -34.75
CA TYR A 41 15.90 -14.76 -34.02
C TYR A 41 14.46 -14.86 -33.50
N LEU A 42 13.49 -15.16 -34.38
CA LEU A 42 12.08 -15.27 -34.00
C LEU A 42 11.86 -16.43 -33.02
N LYS A 43 12.55 -17.55 -33.19
CA LYS A 43 12.44 -18.69 -32.28
C LYS A 43 12.91 -18.33 -30.87
N ILE A 44 14.05 -17.64 -30.74
CA ILE A 44 14.58 -17.20 -29.44
C ILE A 44 13.69 -16.11 -28.83
N LEU A 45 13.28 -15.12 -29.63
CA LEU A 45 12.46 -14.01 -29.16
C LEU A 45 11.07 -14.49 -28.70
N ILE A 46 10.34 -15.24 -29.54
CA ILE A 46 9.00 -15.75 -29.22
C ILE A 46 9.10 -16.77 -28.09
N GLY A 47 10.08 -17.68 -28.14
CA GLY A 47 10.30 -18.68 -27.08
C GLY A 47 10.63 -18.04 -25.73
N GLY A 48 11.49 -17.02 -25.73
CA GLY A 48 11.85 -16.26 -24.53
C GLY A 48 10.68 -15.45 -23.98
N CYS A 49 9.92 -14.76 -24.82
CA CYS A 49 8.71 -14.04 -24.40
C CYS A 49 7.66 -15.02 -23.85
N PHE A 50 7.48 -16.18 -24.47
CA PHE A 50 6.55 -17.20 -23.98
C PHE A 50 6.99 -17.76 -22.63
N ALA A 51 8.28 -18.04 -22.45
CA ALA A 51 8.83 -18.45 -21.16
C ALA A 51 8.60 -17.38 -20.08
N LEU A 52 8.78 -16.10 -20.40
CA LEU A 52 8.45 -15.00 -19.48
C LEU A 52 6.97 -14.95 -19.12
N ILE A 53 6.07 -15.18 -20.07
CA ILE A 53 4.63 -15.26 -19.79
C ILE A 53 4.36 -16.39 -18.79
N VAL A 54 4.91 -17.58 -19.00
CA VAL A 54 4.76 -18.70 -18.07
C VAL A 54 5.27 -18.33 -16.68
N VAL A 55 6.47 -17.75 -16.58
CA VAL A 55 7.03 -17.29 -15.31
C VAL A 55 6.11 -16.25 -14.65
N MET A 56 5.59 -15.29 -15.42
CA MET A 56 4.67 -14.27 -14.90
C MET A 56 3.42 -14.91 -14.27
N PHE A 57 2.78 -15.85 -14.97
CA PHE A 57 1.61 -16.55 -14.44
C PHE A 57 1.93 -17.37 -13.19
N THR A 58 3.11 -18.01 -13.13
CA THR A 58 3.53 -18.73 -11.92
C THR A 58 3.73 -17.79 -10.73
N VAL A 59 4.36 -16.64 -10.92
CA VAL A 59 4.58 -15.64 -9.85
C VAL A 59 3.26 -15.00 -9.43
N PHE A 60 2.33 -14.77 -10.35
CA PHE A 60 0.99 -14.24 -10.02
C PHE A 60 0.24 -15.15 -9.05
N SER A 61 0.40 -16.47 -9.14
CA SER A 61 -0.21 -17.38 -8.16
C SER A 61 0.26 -17.10 -6.72
N ILE A 62 1.55 -16.75 -6.55
CA ILE A 62 2.13 -16.37 -5.26
C ILE A 62 1.57 -15.03 -4.78
N PHE A 63 1.41 -14.06 -5.68
CA PHE A 63 0.80 -12.76 -5.36
C PHE A 63 -0.60 -12.95 -4.77
N TRP A 64 -1.49 -13.66 -5.47
CA TRP A 64 -2.85 -13.90 -4.96
C TRP A 64 -2.84 -14.71 -3.66
N GLY A 65 -1.95 -15.70 -3.54
CA GLY A 65 -1.76 -16.46 -2.31
C GLY A 65 -1.33 -15.60 -1.12
N ALA A 66 -0.48 -14.60 -1.35
CA ALA A 66 -0.06 -13.66 -0.30
C ALA A 66 -1.20 -12.73 0.15
N LEU A 67 -2.12 -12.37 -0.76
CA LEU A 67 -3.24 -11.48 -0.45
C LEU A 67 -4.45 -12.17 0.19
N TRP A 68 -4.57 -13.51 0.06
CA TRP A 68 -5.71 -14.30 0.52
C TRP A 68 -6.11 -14.04 1.98
N LYS A 69 -5.14 -13.78 2.87
CA LYS A 69 -5.38 -13.53 4.30
C LYS A 69 -4.90 -12.15 4.72
N THR A 70 -5.53 -11.11 4.16
CA THR A 70 -5.19 -9.71 4.46
C THR A 70 -6.22 -9.10 5.42
N PRO A 71 -5.82 -8.54 6.58
CA PRO A 71 -4.47 -8.55 7.13
C PRO A 71 -4.17 -9.88 7.84
N ALA A 72 -2.91 -10.33 7.77
CA ALA A 72 -2.50 -11.60 8.38
C ALA A 72 -2.52 -11.55 9.92
N HIS A 73 -2.31 -10.36 10.47
CA HIS A 73 -2.36 -10.03 11.89
C HIS A 73 -3.03 -8.66 12.07
N LYS A 74 -3.42 -8.34 13.30
CA LYS A 74 -3.98 -7.02 13.61
C LYS A 74 -2.91 -5.94 13.42
N LEU A 75 -3.32 -4.79 12.90
CA LEU A 75 -2.46 -3.64 12.67
C LEU A 75 -2.36 -2.82 13.95
N LYS A 76 -1.17 -2.39 14.32
CA LYS A 76 -0.97 -1.60 15.55
C LYS A 76 -1.65 -0.23 15.41
N GLY A 77 -2.52 0.09 16.35
CA GLY A 77 -3.14 1.40 16.53
C GLY A 77 -2.82 1.97 17.91
N TRP A 78 -2.72 3.29 18.01
CA TRP A 78 -2.49 3.96 19.30
C TRP A 78 -3.75 4.66 19.78
N VAL A 79 -3.98 4.64 21.08
CA VAL A 79 -4.88 5.60 21.74
C VAL A 79 -4.05 6.44 22.70
N VAL A 80 -4.16 7.76 22.57
CA VAL A 80 -3.44 8.73 23.40
C VAL A 80 -4.47 9.64 24.07
N ASP A 81 -4.48 9.63 25.40
CA ASP A 81 -5.40 10.41 26.20
C ASP A 81 -4.72 11.65 26.80
N PHE A 82 -5.05 12.84 26.29
CA PHE A 82 -4.65 14.13 26.89
C PHE A 82 -5.73 14.69 27.83
N ASP A 83 -6.94 14.14 27.86
CA ASP A 83 -8.03 14.57 28.75
C ASP A 83 -7.83 14.02 30.17
N GLN A 84 -7.33 12.79 30.28
CA GLN A 84 -7.05 12.11 31.56
C GLN A 84 -8.25 12.12 32.52
N SER A 85 -9.47 12.10 31.97
CA SER A 85 -10.73 12.23 32.70
C SER A 85 -11.79 11.28 32.11
N SER A 86 -13.07 11.51 32.38
CA SER A 86 -14.13 10.53 32.08
C SER A 86 -14.28 10.24 30.59
N VAL A 87 -14.15 11.25 29.71
CA VAL A 87 -14.17 11.07 28.25
C VAL A 87 -12.96 10.27 27.81
N GLY A 88 -11.75 10.69 28.21
CA GLY A 88 -10.50 10.00 27.89
C GLY A 88 -10.49 8.53 28.30
N ASN A 89 -10.80 8.25 29.56
CA ASN A 89 -10.85 6.89 30.11
C ASN A 89 -11.88 6.01 29.38
N ALA A 90 -13.07 6.56 29.08
CA ALA A 90 -14.11 5.81 28.37
C ALA A 90 -13.67 5.43 26.95
N MET A 91 -12.97 6.32 26.24
CA MET A 91 -12.48 6.05 24.89
C MET A 91 -11.33 5.05 24.89
N VAL A 92 -10.37 5.19 25.82
CA VAL A 92 -9.27 4.23 25.98
C VAL A 92 -9.81 2.83 26.25
N GLN A 93 -10.72 2.69 27.21
CA GLN A 93 -11.33 1.39 27.54
C GLN A 93 -12.08 0.80 26.34
N ALA A 94 -12.95 1.58 25.69
CA ALA A 94 -13.74 1.09 24.56
C ALA A 94 -12.86 0.63 23.38
N LEU A 95 -11.77 1.34 23.08
CA LEU A 95 -10.85 0.96 22.01
C LEU A 95 -10.03 -0.28 22.36
N LEU A 96 -9.49 -0.36 23.58
CA LEU A 96 -8.79 -1.56 24.03
C LEU A 96 -9.70 -2.80 24.00
N GLU A 97 -10.95 -2.67 24.45
CA GLU A 97 -11.96 -3.74 24.35
C GLU A 97 -12.26 -4.12 22.88
N SER A 98 -12.36 -3.13 21.99
CA SER A 98 -12.61 -3.37 20.56
C SER A 98 -11.53 -4.23 19.91
N SER A 99 -10.29 -4.17 20.42
CA SER A 99 -9.16 -5.00 19.95
C SER A 99 -9.41 -6.48 20.15
N SER A 100 -10.26 -6.89 21.09
CA SER A 100 -10.57 -8.31 21.31
C SER A 100 -11.57 -8.87 20.29
N SER A 101 -12.28 -8.00 19.55
CA SER A 101 -13.23 -8.43 18.52
C SER A 101 -12.53 -9.17 17.37
N ALA A 102 -13.17 -10.22 16.86
CA ALA A 102 -12.74 -10.93 15.67
C ALA A 102 -12.84 -10.06 14.40
N SER A 103 -13.75 -9.08 14.38
CA SER A 103 -13.92 -8.14 13.27
C SER A 103 -12.97 -6.94 13.32
N SER A 104 -12.18 -6.79 14.38
CA SER A 104 -11.21 -5.70 14.47
C SER A 104 -9.92 -6.05 13.73
N HIS A 105 -9.59 -5.23 12.74
CA HIS A 105 -8.30 -5.26 12.05
C HIS A 105 -7.21 -4.48 12.80
N ILE A 106 -7.55 -3.80 13.89
CA ILE A 106 -6.64 -2.94 14.66
C ILE A 106 -6.46 -3.51 16.07
N GLU A 107 -5.20 -3.58 16.50
CA GLU A 107 -4.80 -3.85 17.88
C GLU A 107 -4.42 -2.53 18.52
N TRP A 108 -5.25 -2.07 19.45
CA TRP A 108 -5.06 -0.80 20.13
C TRP A 108 -4.11 -0.95 21.31
N THR A 109 -3.18 -0.01 21.44
CA THR A 109 -2.31 0.14 22.60
C THR A 109 -2.47 1.54 23.16
N SER A 110 -2.65 1.65 24.48
CA SER A 110 -2.65 2.93 25.17
C SER A 110 -1.22 3.44 25.30
N VAL A 111 -0.95 4.64 24.78
CA VAL A 111 0.34 5.30 24.90
C VAL A 111 0.17 6.53 25.80
N PRO A 112 0.98 6.68 26.86
CA PRO A 112 0.91 7.84 27.74
C PRO A 112 1.08 9.16 26.99
N SER A 113 0.23 10.14 27.28
CA SER A 113 0.36 11.50 26.73
C SER A 113 1.63 12.21 27.18
N SER A 114 2.26 11.77 28.28
CA SER A 114 3.57 12.26 28.74
C SER A 114 4.70 12.05 27.73
N ASN A 115 4.54 11.11 26.80
CA ASN A 115 5.52 10.87 25.74
C ASN A 115 5.47 11.94 24.64
N PHE A 116 4.43 12.78 24.61
CA PHE A 116 4.15 13.74 23.55
C PHE A 116 4.06 15.16 24.13
N LEU A 117 5.22 15.77 24.40
CA LEU A 117 5.31 17.10 25.03
C LEU A 117 4.77 18.22 24.10
N GLY A 118 4.92 18.05 22.79
CA GLY A 118 4.35 18.91 21.75
C GLY A 118 2.87 18.63 21.44
N GLY A 119 2.22 17.76 22.25
CA GLY A 119 0.79 17.49 22.17
C GLY A 119 0.38 16.63 20.97
N PRO A 120 -0.87 16.75 20.50
CA PRO A 120 -1.42 15.94 19.40
C PRO A 120 -0.61 16.01 18.10
N SER A 121 0.12 17.10 17.87
CA SER A 121 0.94 17.29 16.66
C SER A 121 2.13 16.32 16.59
N GLU A 122 2.73 15.95 17.72
CA GLU A 122 3.79 14.95 17.76
C GLU A 122 3.24 13.55 17.47
N VAL A 123 2.03 13.25 17.95
CA VAL A 123 1.33 12.00 17.61
C VAL A 123 1.07 11.92 16.10
N ALA A 124 0.61 13.02 15.49
CA ALA A 124 0.43 13.09 14.05
C ALA A 124 1.76 12.85 13.29
N ASN A 125 2.85 13.46 13.75
CA ASN A 125 4.17 13.22 13.17
C ASN A 125 4.59 11.74 13.28
N ASP A 126 4.38 11.10 14.43
CA ASP A 126 4.70 9.68 14.63
C ASP A 126 3.86 8.74 13.75
N VAL A 127 2.62 9.10 13.41
CA VAL A 127 1.81 8.39 12.42
C VAL A 127 2.42 8.52 11.02
N VAL A 128 2.93 9.70 10.66
CA VAL A 128 3.63 9.93 9.37
C VAL A 128 4.94 9.16 9.31
N GLU A 129 5.72 9.15 10.39
CA GLU A 129 6.96 8.39 10.57
C GLU A 129 6.72 6.88 10.81
N GLN A 130 5.49 6.41 10.56
CA GLN A 130 5.11 5.00 10.50
C GLN A 130 5.25 4.22 11.82
N ARG A 131 5.36 4.91 12.97
CA ARG A 131 5.45 4.26 14.29
C ARG A 131 4.19 3.49 14.67
N THR A 132 3.06 3.92 14.15
CA THR A 132 1.76 3.24 14.24
C THR A 132 1.02 3.35 12.90
N TRP A 133 0.00 2.53 12.66
CA TRP A 133 -0.82 2.62 11.44
C TRP A 133 -1.88 3.72 11.52
N ILE A 134 -2.40 3.94 12.72
CA ILE A 134 -3.45 4.91 13.01
C ILE A 134 -3.38 5.29 14.49
N ALA A 135 -3.74 6.53 14.83
CA ALA A 135 -3.82 6.97 16.21
C ALA A 135 -5.16 7.64 16.49
N VAL A 136 -5.74 7.33 17.65
CA VAL A 136 -6.88 8.07 18.21
C VAL A 136 -6.35 8.95 19.33
N VAL A 137 -6.56 10.24 19.22
CA VAL A 137 -6.15 11.22 20.21
C VAL A 137 -7.39 11.82 20.85
N VAL A 138 -7.52 11.65 22.15
CA VAL A 138 -8.51 12.39 22.94
C VAL A 138 -7.86 13.70 23.36
N HIS A 139 -8.47 14.81 22.96
CA HIS A 139 -7.94 16.14 23.21
C HIS A 139 -8.05 16.50 24.70
N GLY A 140 -7.09 17.27 25.20
CA GLY A 140 -7.15 17.80 26.56
C GLY A 140 -8.40 18.66 26.77
N ASN A 141 -8.92 18.66 28.00
CA ASN A 141 -10.12 19.41 28.39
C ASN A 141 -11.43 18.95 27.71
N ALA A 142 -11.46 17.77 27.05
CA ALA A 142 -12.69 17.25 26.44
C ALA A 142 -13.81 17.08 27.49
N THR A 143 -13.49 16.51 28.66
CA THR A 143 -14.44 16.33 29.75
C THR A 143 -14.89 17.67 30.33
N SER A 144 -13.98 18.62 30.56
CA SER A 144 -14.35 19.93 31.12
C SER A 144 -15.17 20.76 30.14
N ASN A 145 -14.88 20.69 28.85
CA ASN A 145 -15.65 21.37 27.81
C ASN A 145 -17.09 20.81 27.72
N LEU A 146 -17.23 19.49 27.82
CA LEU A 146 -18.53 18.84 27.89
C LEU A 146 -19.30 19.28 29.15
N GLN A 147 -18.66 19.29 30.32
CA GLN A 147 -19.30 19.72 31.58
C GLN A 147 -19.69 21.22 31.55
N ALA A 148 -18.86 22.06 30.92
CA ALA A 148 -19.19 23.47 30.71
C ALA A 148 -20.44 23.61 29.83
N ALA A 149 -20.52 22.88 28.71
CA ALA A 149 -21.67 22.87 27.82
C ALA A 149 -22.95 22.38 28.49
N VAL A 150 -22.85 21.39 29.38
CA VAL A 150 -23.97 20.93 30.23
C VAL A 150 -24.45 22.04 31.16
N SER A 151 -23.52 22.77 31.79
CA SER A 151 -23.84 23.79 32.80
C SER A 151 -24.46 25.04 32.18
N SER A 152 -24.01 25.43 30.99
CA SER A 152 -24.50 26.62 30.26
C SER A 152 -25.63 26.31 29.28
N ALA A 153 -25.98 25.03 29.06
CA ALA A 153 -26.87 24.59 27.99
C ALA A 153 -26.47 25.17 26.61
N ASP A 154 -25.19 25.01 26.28
CA ASP A 154 -24.58 25.61 25.09
C ASP A 154 -25.02 24.90 23.80
N ALA A 155 -25.86 25.59 23.02
CA ALA A 155 -26.31 25.12 21.71
C ALA A 155 -25.17 25.05 20.66
N SER A 156 -24.07 25.77 20.87
CA SER A 156 -22.93 25.85 19.95
C SER A 156 -21.82 24.84 20.22
N TYR A 157 -21.96 24.03 21.28
CA TYR A 157 -20.98 23.01 21.65
C TYR A 157 -20.75 22.01 20.51
N ASN A 158 -19.48 21.81 20.16
CA ASN A 158 -19.06 20.89 19.12
C ASN A 158 -18.31 19.68 19.69
N GLY A 159 -19.01 18.57 19.85
CA GLY A 159 -18.45 17.30 20.32
C GLY A 159 -17.42 16.66 19.39
N THR A 160 -17.33 17.05 18.11
CA THR A 160 -16.32 16.49 17.18
C THR A 160 -14.89 16.93 17.51
N SER A 161 -14.73 18.03 18.26
CA SER A 161 -13.42 18.54 18.69
C SER A 161 -12.80 17.72 19.84
N ALA A 162 -13.55 16.81 20.46
CA ALA A 162 -13.09 16.01 21.58
C ALA A 162 -12.07 14.95 21.18
N ILE A 163 -12.21 14.39 19.97
CA ILE A 163 -11.43 13.24 19.51
C ILE A 163 -10.99 13.47 18.07
N THR A 164 -9.69 13.28 17.82
CA THR A 164 -9.13 13.30 16.46
C THR A 164 -8.49 11.96 16.16
N VAL A 165 -8.83 11.40 15.00
CA VAL A 165 -8.21 10.18 14.49
C VAL A 165 -7.20 10.56 13.43
N TYR A 166 -5.92 10.31 13.70
CA TYR A 166 -4.84 10.55 12.75
C TYR A 166 -4.56 9.31 11.91
N GLY A 167 -4.70 9.46 10.59
CA GLY A 167 -4.41 8.45 9.59
C GLY A 167 -3.42 8.93 8.53
N ASN A 168 -2.81 7.99 7.82
CA ASN A 168 -1.93 8.28 6.69
C ASN A 168 -2.30 7.37 5.51
N GLN A 169 -3.16 7.86 4.62
CA GLN A 169 -3.61 7.10 3.46
C GLN A 169 -2.51 6.90 2.42
N ALA A 170 -1.59 7.85 2.26
CA ALA A 170 -0.47 7.74 1.32
C ALA A 170 0.48 6.55 1.64
N ARG A 171 0.51 6.07 2.89
CA ARG A 171 1.27 4.87 3.28
C ARG A 171 0.75 3.62 2.59
N SER A 172 -0.57 3.46 2.52
CA SER A 172 -1.24 2.35 1.84
C SER A 172 -2.70 2.73 1.63
N GLU A 173 -3.03 3.14 0.41
CA GLU A 173 -4.38 3.61 0.07
C GLU A 173 -5.42 2.50 0.26
N ASN A 174 -5.18 1.33 -0.32
CA ASN A 174 -6.03 0.16 -0.13
C ASN A 174 -6.15 -0.27 1.34
N GLY A 175 -5.03 -0.33 2.08
CA GLY A 175 -5.04 -0.72 3.49
C GLY A 175 -5.81 0.27 4.37
N TYR A 176 -5.67 1.56 4.08
CA TYR A 176 -6.39 2.61 4.80
C TYR A 176 -7.90 2.56 4.52
N ASN A 177 -8.27 2.51 3.25
CA ASN A 177 -9.67 2.57 2.81
C ASN A 177 -10.45 1.29 3.14
N ALA A 178 -9.83 0.12 2.97
CA ALA A 178 -10.52 -1.16 3.16
C ALA A 178 -10.48 -1.66 4.61
N LEU A 179 -9.43 -1.32 5.38
CA LEU A 179 -9.23 -1.89 6.72
C LEU A 179 -9.27 -0.83 7.81
N LEU A 180 -8.39 0.17 7.77
CA LEU A 180 -8.18 1.06 8.92
C LEU A 180 -9.36 2.00 9.18
N ALA A 181 -9.74 2.80 8.17
CA ALA A 181 -10.81 3.78 8.28
C ALA A 181 -12.16 3.17 8.72
N PRO A 182 -12.67 2.08 8.09
CA PRO A 182 -13.93 1.49 8.54
C PRO A 182 -13.83 0.84 9.92
N THR A 183 -12.68 0.24 10.27
CA THR A 183 -12.50 -0.41 11.58
C THR A 183 -12.51 0.62 12.71
N VAL A 184 -11.75 1.72 12.58
CA VAL A 184 -11.72 2.78 13.61
C VAL A 184 -13.06 3.50 13.71
N GLN A 185 -13.72 3.77 12.57
CA GLN A 185 -15.00 4.44 12.56
C GLN A 185 -16.08 3.61 13.26
N SER A 186 -16.13 2.31 12.98
CA SER A 186 -17.06 1.39 13.65
C SER A 186 -16.81 1.32 15.16
N ALA A 187 -15.54 1.21 15.57
CA ALA A 187 -15.16 1.17 16.99
C ALA A 187 -15.53 2.46 17.72
N LEU A 188 -15.24 3.62 17.13
CA LEU A 188 -15.54 4.92 17.73
C LEU A 188 -17.03 5.21 17.76
N LEU A 189 -17.80 4.90 16.71
CA LEU A 189 -19.25 5.05 16.74
C LEU A 189 -19.89 4.23 17.86
N ALA A 190 -19.43 3.00 18.07
CA ALA A 190 -19.87 2.17 19.17
C ALA A 190 -19.46 2.76 20.54
N ALA A 191 -18.23 3.26 20.66
CA ALA A 191 -17.73 3.88 21.87
C ALA A 191 -18.50 5.16 22.25
N THR A 192 -18.70 6.07 21.30
CA THR A 192 -19.44 7.32 21.53
C THR A 192 -20.91 7.07 21.85
N ALA A 193 -21.54 6.08 21.21
CA ALA A 193 -22.92 5.71 21.52
C ALA A 193 -23.07 5.13 22.94
N ARG A 194 -22.14 4.25 23.36
CA ARG A 194 -22.12 3.72 24.74
C ARG A 194 -21.87 4.82 25.76
N PHE A 195 -20.94 5.74 25.46
CA PHE A 195 -20.68 6.89 26.32
C PHE A 195 -21.94 7.77 26.46
N ALA A 196 -22.62 8.08 25.34
CA ALA A 196 -23.85 8.87 25.35
C ALA A 196 -24.94 8.26 26.24
N GLN A 197 -25.12 6.93 26.18
CA GLN A 197 -26.09 6.24 27.04
C GLN A 197 -25.74 6.32 28.53
N THR A 198 -24.47 6.11 28.88
CA THR A 198 -23.99 6.21 30.27
C THR A 198 -24.09 7.63 30.78
N PHE A 199 -23.70 8.59 29.94
CA PHE A 199 -23.75 10.02 30.24
C PHE A 199 -25.19 10.52 30.45
N ALA A 200 -26.13 10.13 29.57
CA ALA A 200 -27.54 10.48 29.73
C ALA A 200 -28.13 9.92 31.04
N LYS A 201 -27.75 8.69 31.43
CA LYS A 201 -28.15 8.12 32.74
C LYS A 201 -27.57 8.91 33.91
N GLN A 202 -26.28 9.28 33.84
CA GLN A 202 -25.63 10.10 34.86
C GLN A 202 -26.32 11.47 35.01
N LEU A 203 -26.66 12.10 33.89
CA LEU A 203 -27.36 13.37 33.86
C LEU A 203 -28.78 13.25 34.44
N ALA A 204 -29.51 12.17 34.13
CA ALA A 204 -30.81 11.90 34.73
C ALA A 204 -30.75 11.67 36.25
N SER A 205 -29.65 11.07 36.74
CA SER A 205 -29.44 10.83 38.18
C SER A 205 -28.89 12.04 38.94
N SER A 206 -28.37 13.05 38.24
CA SER A 206 -27.73 14.21 38.84
C SER A 206 -28.77 15.30 39.16
N SER A 207 -28.95 15.63 40.43
CA SER A 207 -29.92 16.64 40.88
C SER A 207 -29.58 18.07 40.46
N SER A 208 -28.36 18.31 39.97
CA SER A 208 -27.85 19.62 39.54
C SER A 208 -28.04 19.92 38.05
N SER A 209 -28.34 18.92 37.22
CA SER A 209 -28.51 19.12 35.78
C SER A 209 -29.95 19.49 35.45
N ASN A 210 -30.14 20.68 34.88
CA ASN A 210 -31.42 21.09 34.30
C ASN A 210 -31.65 20.37 32.96
N LEU A 211 -31.92 19.06 33.03
CA LEU A 211 -32.08 18.18 31.87
C LEU A 211 -33.16 18.70 30.90
N THR A 212 -34.23 19.28 31.43
CA THR A 212 -35.29 19.91 30.63
C THR A 212 -34.74 21.09 29.81
N ASN A 213 -33.93 21.94 30.43
CA ASN A 213 -33.27 23.05 29.74
C ASN A 213 -32.28 22.57 28.67
N LEU A 214 -31.51 21.52 28.97
CA LEU A 214 -30.58 20.92 28.02
C LEU A 214 -31.29 20.31 26.81
N LEU A 215 -32.36 19.56 27.02
CA LEU A 215 -33.13 18.98 25.92
C LEU A 215 -33.84 20.05 25.07
N SER A 216 -34.16 21.21 25.65
CA SER A 216 -34.83 22.30 24.96
C SER A 216 -33.85 23.19 24.17
N ASN A 217 -32.67 23.47 24.73
CA ASN A 217 -31.73 24.44 24.15
C ASN A 217 -30.49 23.80 23.51
N ALA A 218 -30.04 22.65 23.99
CA ALA A 218 -28.83 21.97 23.51
C ALA A 218 -28.99 20.43 23.50
N PRO A 219 -30.00 19.87 22.79
CA PRO A 219 -30.30 18.44 22.82
C PRO A 219 -29.12 17.57 22.37
N GLN A 220 -28.26 18.07 21.49
CA GLN A 220 -27.04 17.41 21.02
C GLN A 220 -26.05 17.09 22.14
N VAL A 221 -26.01 17.89 23.22
CA VAL A 221 -25.15 17.63 24.38
C VAL A 221 -25.58 16.34 25.08
N VAL A 222 -26.86 15.97 25.00
CA VAL A 222 -27.40 14.74 25.61
C VAL A 222 -27.33 13.56 24.64
N THR A 223 -27.72 13.76 23.37
CA THR A 223 -27.82 12.68 22.39
C THR A 223 -26.47 12.30 21.76
N GLN A 224 -25.55 13.26 21.65
CA GLN A 224 -24.22 13.09 21.07
C GLN A 224 -23.18 13.96 21.84
N PRO A 225 -22.93 13.69 23.13
CA PRO A 225 -22.03 14.48 23.98
C PRO A 225 -20.59 14.54 23.46
N ILE A 226 -20.15 13.51 22.76
CA ILE A 226 -18.82 13.42 22.16
C ILE A 226 -18.94 12.85 20.76
N SER A 227 -18.05 13.29 19.89
CA SER A 227 -17.88 12.77 18.54
C SER A 227 -16.39 12.83 18.18
N PHE A 228 -16.07 12.53 16.94
CA PHE A 228 -14.69 12.45 16.48
C PHE A 228 -14.56 13.03 15.08
N THR A 229 -13.36 13.48 14.75
CA THR A 229 -12.95 13.82 13.39
C THR A 229 -11.89 12.83 12.92
N ILE A 230 -11.86 12.56 11.62
CA ILE A 230 -10.79 11.76 11.01
C ILE A 230 -9.93 12.73 10.20
N ASP A 231 -8.69 12.89 10.63
CA ASP A 231 -7.68 13.68 9.95
C ASP A 231 -6.71 12.76 9.21
N ASN A 232 -6.80 12.80 7.88
CA ASN A 232 -5.90 12.09 7.00
C ASN A 232 -4.71 12.99 6.68
N LEU A 233 -3.61 12.76 7.38
CA LEU A 233 -2.41 13.60 7.35
C LEU A 233 -1.75 13.66 5.97
N ARG A 234 -1.93 12.62 5.16
CA ARG A 234 -1.40 12.51 3.79
C ARG A 234 -2.45 11.82 2.91
N PRO A 235 -3.42 12.59 2.37
CA PRO A 235 -4.46 12.02 1.54
C PRO A 235 -3.92 11.54 0.20
N PHE A 236 -4.48 10.44 -0.30
CA PHE A 236 -4.19 9.94 -1.63
C PHE A 236 -5.35 10.32 -2.56
N ASN A 237 -5.16 11.41 -3.31
CA ASN A 237 -6.20 12.06 -4.11
C ASN A 237 -6.07 11.83 -5.63
N ILE A 238 -5.18 10.93 -6.07
CA ILE A 238 -4.96 10.62 -7.49
C ILE A 238 -5.26 9.13 -7.75
N PRO A 239 -6.53 8.73 -7.94
CA PRO A 239 -6.90 7.32 -8.10
C PRO A 239 -6.18 6.61 -9.25
N VAL A 240 -5.89 7.34 -10.34
CA VAL A 240 -5.17 6.78 -11.51
C VAL A 240 -3.75 6.32 -11.14
N ALA A 241 -3.12 6.99 -10.15
CA ALA A 241 -1.78 6.64 -9.72
C ALA A 241 -1.75 5.27 -9.02
N THR A 242 -2.86 4.79 -8.43
CA THR A 242 -2.93 3.47 -7.77
C THR A 242 -2.55 2.33 -8.72
N ALA A 243 -3.01 2.35 -9.97
CA ALA A 243 -2.70 1.30 -10.94
C ALA A 243 -1.19 1.25 -11.25
N LEU A 244 -0.55 2.41 -11.32
CA LEU A 244 0.88 2.54 -11.60
C LEU A 244 1.73 2.14 -10.40
N THR A 245 1.38 2.60 -9.20
CA THR A 245 2.19 2.40 -7.97
C THR A 245 2.06 0.99 -7.39
N TYR A 246 0.94 0.30 -7.63
CA TYR A 246 0.70 -1.01 -7.04
C TYR A 246 1.25 -2.17 -7.86
N VAL A 247 1.01 -2.15 -9.17
CA VAL A 247 1.27 -3.29 -10.07
C VAL A 247 2.03 -2.82 -11.31
N GLY A 248 1.62 -1.72 -11.92
CA GLY A 248 2.14 -1.30 -13.23
C GLY A 248 3.67 -1.13 -13.28
N LEU A 249 4.24 -0.30 -12.39
CA LEU A 249 5.62 0.14 -12.53
C LEU A 249 6.65 -0.99 -12.34
N ILE A 250 6.44 -1.86 -11.36
CA ILE A 250 7.38 -2.95 -11.08
C ILE A 250 7.37 -4.00 -12.19
N TYR A 251 6.19 -4.33 -12.73
CA TYR A 251 6.08 -5.29 -13.84
C TYR A 251 6.62 -4.71 -15.13
N THR A 252 6.32 -3.44 -15.45
CA THR A 252 6.90 -2.81 -16.65
C THR A 252 8.42 -2.80 -16.59
N LEU A 253 9.03 -2.45 -15.45
CA LEU A 253 10.49 -2.40 -15.32
C LEU A 253 11.12 -3.79 -15.49
N ILE A 254 10.60 -4.80 -14.79
CA ILE A 254 11.15 -6.16 -14.83
C ILE A 254 10.94 -6.80 -16.21
N LEU A 255 9.73 -6.71 -16.77
CA LEU A 255 9.42 -7.32 -18.06
C LEU A 255 10.20 -6.67 -19.20
N THR A 256 10.30 -5.33 -19.22
CA THR A 256 11.09 -4.65 -20.24
C THR A 256 12.56 -5.02 -20.16
N PHE A 257 13.14 -5.12 -18.95
CA PHE A 257 14.52 -5.59 -18.76
C PHE A 257 14.75 -6.98 -19.38
N PHE A 258 13.90 -7.96 -19.08
CA PHE A 258 14.09 -9.31 -19.62
C PHE A 258 13.83 -9.38 -21.12
N ILE A 259 12.80 -8.71 -21.64
CA ILE A 259 12.51 -8.67 -23.09
C ILE A 259 13.68 -8.05 -23.86
N VAL A 260 14.28 -6.97 -23.36
CA VAL A 260 15.45 -6.34 -23.98
C VAL A 260 16.65 -7.28 -23.99
N ASN A 261 16.94 -7.96 -22.87
CA ASN A 261 18.04 -8.93 -22.79
C ASN A 261 17.83 -10.13 -23.73
N ILE A 262 16.61 -10.68 -23.78
CA ILE A 262 16.25 -11.73 -24.74
C ILE A 262 16.44 -11.24 -26.17
N GLY A 263 16.03 -10.00 -26.47
CA GLY A 263 16.22 -9.40 -27.79
C GLY A 263 17.70 -9.20 -28.16
N VAL A 264 18.55 -8.82 -27.20
CA VAL A 264 20.01 -8.74 -27.42
C VAL A 264 20.58 -10.13 -27.70
N ALA A 265 20.26 -11.13 -26.87
CA ALA A 265 20.73 -12.49 -27.06
C ALA A 265 20.23 -13.12 -28.37
N ALA A 266 18.98 -12.85 -28.76
CA ALA A 266 18.39 -13.31 -30.01
C ALA A 266 19.12 -12.72 -31.22
N ARG A 267 19.52 -11.44 -31.17
CA ARG A 267 20.34 -10.83 -32.22
C ARG A 267 21.70 -11.51 -32.30
N GLN A 268 22.44 -11.57 -31.19
CA GLN A 268 23.78 -12.15 -31.13
C GLN A 268 23.83 -13.60 -31.63
N MET A 269 22.88 -14.43 -31.20
CA MET A 269 22.83 -15.84 -31.62
C MET A 269 22.36 -16.05 -33.06
N SER A 270 21.58 -15.11 -33.62
CA SER A 270 21.17 -15.16 -35.03
C SER A 270 22.20 -14.53 -35.97
N GLY A 271 23.19 -13.80 -35.44
CA GLY A 271 24.18 -13.04 -36.19
C GLY A 271 23.60 -11.82 -36.91
N LEU A 272 22.34 -11.45 -36.62
CA LEU A 272 21.64 -10.36 -37.30
C LEU A 272 22.35 -9.01 -37.13
N GLU A 273 23.04 -8.77 -36.00
CA GLU A 273 23.79 -7.54 -35.79
C GLU A 273 24.93 -7.32 -36.79
N SER A 274 25.44 -8.39 -37.39
CA SER A 274 26.56 -8.33 -38.33
C SER A 274 26.13 -8.33 -39.81
N ILE A 275 24.86 -8.70 -40.08
CA ILE A 275 24.35 -8.94 -41.44
C ILE A 275 23.43 -7.82 -41.91
N LEU A 276 22.65 -7.23 -41.00
CA LEU A 276 21.67 -6.19 -41.33
C LEU A 276 22.36 -4.91 -41.78
N GLN A 277 21.88 -4.35 -42.89
CA GLN A 277 22.33 -3.05 -43.37
C GLN A 277 22.03 -1.96 -42.32
N GLN A 278 23.06 -1.20 -41.92
CA GLN A 278 22.86 0.00 -41.11
C GLN A 278 22.22 1.08 -42.00
N PRO A 279 21.24 1.85 -41.50
CA PRO A 279 20.82 3.05 -42.21
C PRO A 279 22.05 3.94 -42.36
N LEU A 280 22.43 4.24 -43.61
CA LEU A 280 23.46 5.24 -43.88
C LEU A 280 22.98 6.55 -43.24
N SER A 281 23.80 7.12 -42.38
CA SER A 281 23.57 8.41 -41.73
C SER A 281 23.72 9.58 -42.73
N SER A 282 23.07 9.52 -43.89
CA SER A 282 23.23 10.50 -44.96
C SER A 282 22.30 11.72 -44.89
N ASP A 283 21.37 11.77 -43.93
CA ASP A 283 20.29 12.78 -43.93
C ASP A 283 20.38 13.78 -42.75
N PHE A 284 21.59 14.08 -42.27
CA PHE A 284 21.88 15.26 -41.43
C PHE A 284 22.96 16.12 -42.08
N VAL A 285 22.60 16.84 -43.14
CA VAL A 285 23.28 18.04 -43.63
C VAL A 285 22.22 19.07 -44.01
#